data_AF-A0A932TB73-F1
#
_entry.id   AF-A0A932TB73-F1
#
_cell.length_a   1.000
_cell.length_b   1.000
_cell.length_c   1.000
_cell.angle_alpha   90.00
_cell.angle_beta   90.00
_cell.angle_gamma   90.00
#
_symmetry.space_group_name_H-M   'P 1'
#
loop_
_entity.id
_entity.type
_entity.pdbx_description
1 polymer ?
#
loop_
_entity_poly.entity_id
_entity_poly.type
_entity_poly.pdbx_seq_one_letter_code
_entity_poly.pdbx_strand_id
1 'polypeptide(L)'
;MNKVTNFLARTFTGEAALNTINRSSDLFLAAWIIAVIVMIILPIPPAIIDFTITFNLTAAVGILMVALYIPSAVHLSMFPSLLLVTTLFRLGVSISATRQILLHAYAGHIISAFGNFVVGGNYIVGLVVFIIITIVQFIVVIKGAERVAEVAARFRLDAMPGKQMAIDADLRAGSIDANQAREKRAMIQKESELYGAMD
;
A
#
# COMPACT_ATOMS: atom_id res chain seq x y z
N MET A 1 44.36 -0.54 33.60
CA MET A 1 44.41 -0.29 32.15
C MET A 1 43.41 -1.16 31.35
N ASN A 2 42.24 -1.53 31.93
CA ASN A 2 41.27 -2.47 31.30
C ASN A 2 39.83 -1.93 31.15
N LYS A 3 39.59 -0.63 31.42
CA LYS A 3 38.25 -0.03 31.23
C LYS A 3 38.04 0.57 29.82
N VAL A 4 39.11 0.94 29.13
CA VAL A 4 39.05 1.60 27.81
C VAL A 4 38.86 0.58 26.68
N THR A 5 39.45 -0.61 26.81
CA THR A 5 39.31 -1.71 25.84
C THR A 5 37.91 -2.33 25.82
N ASN A 6 37.23 -2.43 26.98
CA ASN A 6 35.84 -2.89 27.03
C ASN A 6 34.82 -1.85 26.53
N PHE A 7 35.19 -0.57 26.45
CA PHE A 7 34.33 0.49 25.92
C PHE A 7 34.34 0.49 24.37
N LEU A 8 35.48 0.16 23.76
CA LEU A 8 35.62 0.03 22.30
C LEU A 8 35.05 -1.28 21.75
N ALA A 9 34.93 -2.34 22.57
CA ALA A 9 34.28 -3.58 22.15
C ALA A 9 32.73 -3.49 22.09
N ARG A 10 32.12 -2.51 22.78
CA ARG A 10 30.65 -2.30 22.76
C ARG A 10 30.14 -1.45 21.60
N THR A 11 31.01 -0.75 20.89
CA THR A 11 30.63 0.14 19.77
C THR A 11 30.58 -0.59 18.42
N PHE A 12 30.96 -1.87 18.38
CA PHE A 12 30.99 -2.70 17.16
C PHE A 12 29.98 -3.86 17.15
N THR A 13 29.01 -3.89 18.07
CA THR A 13 27.89 -4.84 18.02
C THR A 13 26.78 -4.28 17.14
N GLY A 14 26.54 -4.94 16.00
CA GLY A 14 25.57 -4.59 14.95
C GLY A 14 24.11 -4.46 15.41
N GLU A 15 23.77 -4.66 16.68
CA GLU A 15 22.43 -4.43 17.22
C GLU A 15 22.05 -2.93 17.28
N ALA A 16 23.02 -2.02 17.50
CA ALA A 16 22.74 -0.58 17.48
C ALA A 16 22.50 -0.04 16.05
N ALA A 17 23.19 -0.62 15.06
CA ALA A 17 22.96 -0.32 13.65
C ALA A 17 21.57 -0.80 13.21
N LEU A 18 21.15 -2.00 13.61
CA LEU A 18 19.82 -2.54 13.31
C LEU A 18 18.68 -1.75 13.99
N ASN A 19 18.88 -1.28 15.23
CA ASN A 19 17.87 -0.44 15.90
C ASN A 19 17.82 1.00 15.35
N THR A 20 18.95 1.55 14.90
CA THR A 20 18.97 2.86 14.23
C THR A 20 18.34 2.75 12.85
N ILE A 21 18.58 1.65 12.11
CA ILE A 21 17.93 1.36 10.82
C ILE A 21 16.42 1.26 10.99
N ASN A 22 15.91 0.51 11.96
CA ASN A 22 14.47 0.36 12.17
C ASN A 22 13.79 1.69 12.59
N ARG A 23 14.43 2.46 13.49
CA ARG A 23 13.94 3.79 13.90
C ARG A 23 14.10 4.85 12.78
N SER A 24 15.08 4.68 11.90
CA SER A 24 15.28 5.56 10.73
C SER A 24 14.32 5.25 9.59
N SER A 25 13.82 4.02 9.46
CA SER A 25 12.77 3.66 8.49
C SER A 25 11.44 4.36 8.81
N ASP A 26 11.04 4.38 10.09
CA ASP A 26 9.85 5.12 10.53
C ASP A 26 10.03 6.64 10.36
N LEU A 27 11.24 7.16 10.67
CA LEU A 27 11.57 8.57 10.46
C LEU A 27 11.58 8.95 8.98
N PHE A 28 12.10 8.08 8.12
CA PHE A 28 12.11 8.26 6.67
C PHE A 28 10.69 8.27 6.12
N LEU A 29 9.85 7.31 6.53
CA LEU A 29 8.44 7.24 6.13
C LEU A 29 7.68 8.49 6.59
N ALA A 30 7.88 8.94 7.83
CA ALA A 30 7.26 10.15 8.36
C ALA A 30 7.74 11.42 7.63
N ALA A 31 9.04 11.57 7.41
CA ALA A 31 9.60 12.69 6.66
C ALA A 31 9.11 12.71 5.21
N TRP A 32 8.95 11.53 4.61
CA TRP A 32 8.43 11.37 3.26
C TRP A 32 6.95 11.76 3.16
N ILE A 33 6.11 11.33 4.12
CA ILE A 33 4.70 11.77 4.20
C ILE A 33 4.63 13.29 4.37
N ILE A 34 5.44 13.87 5.25
CA ILE A 34 5.50 15.33 5.43
C ILE A 34 5.90 16.01 4.12
N ALA A 35 6.89 15.48 3.39
CA ALA A 35 7.29 16.02 2.10
C ALA A 35 6.12 16.01 1.09
N VAL A 36 5.32 14.94 1.04
CA VAL A 36 4.12 14.86 0.19
C VAL A 36 3.05 15.88 0.62
N ILE A 37 2.86 16.09 1.92
CA ILE A 37 1.90 17.11 2.41
C ILE A 37 2.38 18.52 2.05
N VAL A 38 3.66 18.81 2.26
CA VAL A 38 4.27 20.10 1.89
C VAL A 38 4.15 20.32 0.38
N MET A 39 4.32 19.27 -0.41
CA MET A 39 4.15 19.27 -1.86
C MET A 39 2.73 19.74 -2.27
N ILE A 40 1.70 19.27 -1.56
CA ILE A 40 0.30 19.64 -1.81
C ILE A 40 0.03 21.12 -1.46
N ILE A 41 0.63 21.62 -0.38
CA ILE A 41 0.35 22.96 0.16
C ILE A 41 1.15 24.04 -0.59
N LEU A 42 2.44 23.80 -0.87
CA LEU A 42 3.32 24.79 -1.48
C LEU A 42 3.29 24.75 -3.01
N PRO A 43 3.31 25.92 -3.69
CA PRO A 43 3.51 25.97 -5.14
C PRO A 43 4.88 25.42 -5.51
N ILE A 44 4.91 24.35 -6.31
CA ILE A 44 6.15 23.76 -6.80
C ILE A 44 6.46 24.31 -8.22
N PRO A 45 7.72 24.64 -8.53
CA PRO A 45 8.11 24.98 -9.90
C PRO A 45 7.77 23.86 -10.91
N PRO A 46 7.36 24.18 -12.16
CA PRO A 46 7.02 23.17 -13.16
C PRO A 46 8.13 22.13 -13.42
N ALA A 47 9.40 22.54 -13.31
CA ALA A 47 10.55 21.64 -13.49
C ALA A 47 10.59 20.49 -12.48
N ILE A 48 10.23 20.76 -11.21
CA ILE A 48 10.18 19.72 -10.17
C ILE A 48 8.97 18.80 -10.41
N ILE A 49 7.85 19.34 -10.90
CA ILE A 49 6.68 18.54 -11.26
C ILE A 49 7.02 17.55 -12.39
N ASP A 50 7.70 18.01 -13.45
CA ASP A 50 8.17 17.14 -14.54
C ASP A 50 9.09 16.02 -14.02
N PHE A 51 10.04 16.34 -13.14
CA PHE A 51 10.91 15.33 -12.51
C PHE A 51 10.12 14.31 -11.68
N THR A 52 9.18 14.80 -10.88
CA THR A 52 8.38 13.96 -9.95
C THR A 52 7.41 13.05 -10.71
N ILE A 53 6.83 13.53 -11.81
CA ILE A 53 6.01 12.73 -12.73
C ILE A 53 6.85 11.67 -13.43
N THR A 54 8.03 12.03 -13.95
CA THR A 54 8.95 11.08 -14.58
C THR A 54 9.31 9.97 -13.62
N PHE A 55 9.70 10.34 -12.39
CA PHE A 55 10.03 9.37 -11.34
C PHE A 55 8.83 8.49 -10.99
N ASN A 56 7.61 9.03 -10.88
CA ASN A 56 6.40 8.24 -10.64
C ASN A 56 6.16 7.22 -11.76
N LEU A 57 6.32 7.63 -13.03
CA LEU A 57 6.09 6.76 -14.18
C LEU A 57 7.14 5.64 -14.25
N THR A 58 8.42 5.97 -14.07
CA THR A 58 9.51 4.98 -14.01
C THR A 58 9.31 4.00 -12.86
N ALA A 59 8.95 4.48 -11.67
CA ALA A 59 8.65 3.62 -10.53
C ALA A 59 7.44 2.71 -10.80
N ALA A 60 6.37 3.22 -11.41
CA ALA A 60 5.18 2.43 -11.74
C ALA A 60 5.49 1.31 -12.75
N VAL A 61 6.27 1.60 -13.80
CA VAL A 61 6.72 0.58 -14.76
C VAL A 61 7.67 -0.42 -14.10
N GLY A 62 8.57 0.05 -13.22
CA GLY A 62 9.45 -0.83 -12.44
C GLY A 62 8.67 -1.81 -11.56
N ILE A 63 7.64 -1.32 -10.84
CA ILE A 63 6.76 -2.14 -10.02
C ILE A 63 5.98 -3.13 -10.89
N LEU A 64 5.48 -2.71 -12.06
CA LEU A 64 4.79 -3.59 -13.00
C LEU A 64 5.71 -4.72 -13.47
N MET A 65 6.95 -4.40 -13.86
CA MET A 65 7.93 -5.41 -14.27
C MET A 65 8.25 -6.37 -13.13
N VAL A 66 8.49 -5.85 -11.92
CA VAL A 66 8.71 -6.69 -10.74
C VAL A 66 7.50 -7.59 -10.48
N ALA A 67 6.28 -7.06 -10.57
CA ALA A 67 5.05 -7.82 -10.37
C ALA A 67 4.85 -8.93 -11.40
N LEU A 68 5.22 -8.71 -12.67
CA LEU A 68 5.10 -9.71 -13.73
C LEU A 68 6.14 -10.85 -13.63
N TYR A 69 7.31 -10.57 -13.05
CA TYR A 69 8.43 -11.53 -12.98
C TYR A 69 8.58 -12.22 -11.61
N ILE A 70 7.79 -11.87 -10.59
CA ILE A 70 7.85 -12.54 -9.28
C ILE A 70 7.21 -13.94 -9.36
N PRO A 71 7.96 -15.02 -9.06
CA PRO A 71 7.46 -16.39 -9.11
C PRO A 71 6.83 -16.87 -7.78
N SER A 72 6.86 -16.08 -6.70
CA SER A 72 6.48 -16.55 -5.35
C SER A 72 5.72 -15.50 -4.53
N ALA A 73 4.61 -15.91 -3.90
CA ALA A 73 3.75 -15.06 -3.07
C ALA A 73 4.41 -14.52 -1.77
N VAL A 74 5.65 -14.90 -1.46
CA VAL A 74 6.37 -14.43 -0.26
C VAL A 74 6.77 -12.95 -0.35
N HIS A 75 6.95 -12.41 -1.57
CA HIS A 75 7.19 -10.96 -1.76
C HIS A 75 5.91 -10.11 -1.73
N LEU A 76 4.73 -10.75 -1.68
CA LEU A 76 3.44 -10.08 -1.72
C LEU A 76 3.14 -9.36 -0.39
N SER A 77 3.80 -9.70 0.72
CA SER A 77 3.63 -9.01 2.01
C SER A 77 4.20 -7.59 2.03
N MET A 78 5.22 -7.28 1.22
CA MET A 78 5.76 -5.90 1.07
C MET A 78 4.92 -5.06 0.09
N PHE A 79 4.15 -5.74 -0.77
CA PHE A 79 3.43 -5.10 -1.87
C PHE A 79 2.38 -4.08 -1.42
N PRO A 80 1.53 -4.34 -0.39
CA PRO A 80 0.57 -3.35 0.12
C PRO A 80 1.23 -2.06 0.60
N SER A 81 2.33 -2.17 1.36
CA SER A 81 3.05 -1.01 1.89
C SER A 81 3.71 -0.20 0.77
N LEU A 82 4.29 -0.88 -0.22
CA LEU A 82 4.88 -0.22 -1.39
C LEU A 82 3.82 0.48 -2.25
N LEU A 83 2.67 -0.16 -2.45
CA LEU A 83 1.52 0.46 -3.12
C LEU A 83 1.00 1.67 -2.33
N LEU A 84 0.91 1.60 -1.00
CA LEU A 84 0.49 2.73 -0.17
C LEU A 84 1.41 3.95 -0.34
N VAL A 85 2.73 3.74 -0.28
CA VAL A 85 3.71 4.82 -0.47
C VAL A 85 3.61 5.36 -1.89
N THR A 86 3.63 4.53 -2.93
CA THR A 86 3.56 5.02 -4.31
C THR A 86 2.23 5.67 -4.69
N THR A 87 1.12 5.25 -4.08
CA THR A 87 -0.19 5.89 -4.28
C THR A 87 -0.28 7.23 -3.58
N LEU A 88 0.24 7.37 -2.36
CA LEU A 88 0.29 8.67 -1.66
C LEU A 88 1.14 9.68 -2.45
N PHE A 89 2.27 9.22 -3.00
CA PHE A 89 3.13 10.03 -3.85
C PHE A 89 2.38 10.52 -5.09
N ARG A 90 1.69 9.59 -5.77
CA ARG A 90 0.90 9.87 -6.96
C ARG A 90 -0.19 10.89 -6.65
N LEU A 91 -0.83 10.81 -5.49
CA LEU A 91 -1.83 11.77 -5.04
C LEU A 91 -1.22 13.18 -4.88
N GLY A 92 -0.07 13.29 -4.22
CA GLY A 92 0.65 14.56 -4.10
C GLY A 92 1.02 15.19 -5.43
N VAL A 93 1.55 14.39 -6.36
CA VAL A 93 1.87 14.82 -7.74
C VAL A 93 0.65 15.32 -8.48
N SER A 94 -0.44 14.55 -8.49
CA SER A 94 -1.67 14.89 -9.20
C SER A 94 -2.30 16.18 -8.67
N ILE A 95 -2.36 16.38 -7.35
CA ILE A 95 -2.92 17.59 -6.76
C ILE A 95 -2.05 18.81 -7.09
N SER A 96 -0.73 18.68 -6.93
CA SER A 96 0.22 19.77 -7.22
C SER A 96 0.18 20.17 -8.69
N ALA A 97 0.17 19.19 -9.59
CA ALA A 97 0.05 19.41 -11.03
C ALA A 97 -1.28 20.07 -11.40
N THR A 98 -2.40 19.60 -10.83
CA THR A 98 -3.72 20.19 -11.09
C THR A 98 -3.78 21.64 -10.62
N ARG A 99 -3.23 21.95 -9.44
CA ARG A 99 -3.12 23.32 -8.95
C ARG A 99 -2.26 24.19 -9.88
N GLN A 100 -1.15 23.67 -10.39
CA GLN A 100 -0.29 24.37 -11.35
C GLN A 100 -1.07 24.72 -12.64
N ILE A 101 -1.82 23.75 -13.17
CA ILE A 101 -2.66 23.90 -14.37
C ILE A 101 -3.70 25.00 -14.14
N LEU A 102 -4.40 24.96 -13.00
CA LEU A 102 -5.48 25.91 -12.72
C LEU A 102 -4.99 27.34 -12.44
N LEU A 103 -3.81 27.50 -11.84
CA LEU A 103 -3.27 28.83 -11.49
C LEU A 103 -2.44 29.48 -12.60
N HIS A 104 -1.68 28.70 -13.37
CA HIS A 104 -0.70 29.22 -14.33
C HIS A 104 -0.92 28.74 -15.77
N ALA A 105 -1.96 27.93 -16.03
CA ALA A 105 -2.23 27.28 -17.32
C ALA A 105 -1.06 26.44 -17.86
N TYR A 106 -0.09 26.12 -17.01
CA TYR A 106 1.13 25.41 -17.39
C TYR A 106 1.59 24.49 -16.27
N ALA A 107 1.65 23.19 -16.55
CA ALA A 107 1.91 22.15 -15.57
C ALA A 107 3.32 21.55 -15.65
N GLY A 108 4.07 21.88 -16.72
CA GLY A 108 5.29 21.18 -17.12
C GLY A 108 5.21 20.67 -18.56
N HIS A 109 6.37 20.30 -19.11
CA HIS A 109 6.50 19.83 -20.48
C HIS A 109 5.88 18.45 -20.66
N ILE A 110 5.98 17.58 -19.66
CA ILE A 110 5.50 16.20 -19.77
C ILE A 110 3.98 16.18 -19.85
N ILE A 111 3.30 16.94 -19.00
CA ILE A 111 1.84 17.03 -19.04
C ILE A 111 1.36 17.66 -20.34
N SER A 112 2.03 18.73 -20.82
CA SER A 112 1.66 19.36 -22.10
C SER A 112 1.85 18.40 -23.28
N ALA A 113 2.96 17.67 -23.32
CA ALA A 113 3.23 16.68 -24.36
C ALA A 113 2.24 15.52 -24.32
N PHE A 114 1.95 14.96 -23.14
CA PHE A 114 0.94 13.92 -22.97
C PHE A 114 -0.46 14.40 -23.31
N GLY A 115 -0.83 15.62 -22.91
CA GLY A 115 -2.11 16.23 -23.26
C GLY A 115 -2.28 16.34 -24.78
N ASN A 116 -1.28 16.88 -25.48
CA ASN A 116 -1.31 16.96 -26.94
C ASN A 116 -1.35 15.57 -27.61
N PHE A 117 -0.64 14.59 -27.05
CA PHE A 117 -0.65 13.21 -27.54
C PHE A 117 -2.01 12.53 -27.40
N VAL A 118 -2.67 12.67 -26.24
CA VAL A 118 -3.97 12.03 -25.96
C VAL A 118 -5.11 12.72 -26.71
N VAL A 119 -5.08 14.05 -26.76
CA VAL A 119 -6.16 14.86 -27.32
C VAL A 119 -6.05 14.97 -28.85
N GLY A 120 -4.86 14.73 -29.42
CA GLY A 120 -4.64 14.72 -30.87
C GLY A 120 -5.01 16.04 -31.56
N GLY A 121 -4.96 17.15 -30.82
CA GLY A 121 -5.38 18.48 -31.29
C GLY A 121 -6.89 18.77 -31.21
N ASN A 122 -7.73 17.82 -30.76
CA ASN A 122 -9.17 18.02 -30.61
C ASN A 122 -9.64 17.77 -29.17
N TYR A 123 -9.96 18.84 -28.43
CA TYR A 123 -10.44 18.77 -27.05
C TYR A 123 -11.65 17.84 -26.84
N ILE A 124 -12.51 17.67 -27.85
CA ILE A 124 -13.67 16.75 -27.79
C ILE A 124 -13.18 15.30 -27.70
N VAL A 125 -12.17 14.92 -28.50
CA VAL A 125 -11.56 13.58 -28.43
C VAL A 125 -10.97 13.36 -27.04
N GLY A 126 -10.27 14.36 -26.51
CA GLY A 126 -9.74 14.35 -25.14
C GLY A 126 -10.81 14.10 -24.08
N LEU A 127 -11.94 14.80 -24.17
CA LEU A 127 -13.05 14.65 -23.23
C LEU A 127 -13.69 13.26 -23.30
N VAL A 128 -13.87 12.72 -24.51
CA VAL A 128 -14.40 11.35 -24.70
C VAL A 128 -13.46 10.32 -24.10
N VAL A 129 -12.15 10.42 -24.37
CA VAL A 129 -11.13 9.52 -23.81
C VAL A 129 -11.10 9.62 -22.27
N PHE A 130 -11.17 10.83 -21.71
CA PHE A 130 -11.23 11.05 -20.27
C PHE A 130 -12.43 10.35 -19.63
N ILE A 131 -13.63 10.46 -20.23
CA ILE A 131 -14.84 9.78 -19.73
C ILE A 131 -14.66 8.26 -19.79
N ILE A 132 -14.16 7.71 -20.90
CA ILE A 132 -13.93 6.26 -21.05
C ILE A 132 -12.99 5.75 -19.96
N ILE A 133 -11.84 6.40 -19.78
CA ILE A 133 -10.84 6.00 -18.77
C ILE A 133 -11.42 6.08 -17.36
N THR A 134 -12.16 7.16 -17.05
CA THR A 134 -12.78 7.35 -15.72
C THR A 134 -13.79 6.25 -15.42
N ILE A 135 -14.65 5.90 -16.39
CA ILE A 135 -15.64 4.81 -16.23
C ILE A 135 -14.95 3.47 -16.04
N VAL A 136 -13.97 3.14 -16.89
CA VAL A 136 -13.23 1.87 -16.78
C VAL A 136 -12.51 1.78 -15.44
N GLN A 137 -11.86 2.86 -14.99
CA GLN A 137 -11.18 2.90 -13.70
C GLN A 137 -12.15 2.66 -12.55
N PHE A 138 -13.32 3.28 -12.58
CA PHE A 138 -14.34 3.09 -11.55
C PHE A 138 -14.87 1.64 -11.53
N ILE A 139 -15.20 1.08 -12.69
CA ILE A 139 -15.69 -0.31 -12.81
C ILE A 139 -14.65 -1.31 -12.30
N VAL A 140 -13.38 -1.16 -12.69
CA VAL A 140 -12.30 -2.06 -12.27
C VAL A 140 -12.08 -2.00 -10.75
N VAL A 141 -12.14 -0.82 -10.15
CA VAL A 141 -12.00 -0.67 -8.68
C VAL A 141 -13.14 -1.38 -7.96
N ILE A 142 -14.38 -1.19 -8.39
CA ILE A 142 -15.54 -1.85 -7.77
C ILE A 142 -15.44 -3.37 -7.90
N LYS A 143 -15.21 -3.87 -9.12
CA LYS A 143 -15.15 -5.31 -9.38
C LYS A 143 -13.94 -5.98 -8.72
N GLY A 144 -12.82 -5.28 -8.66
CA GLY A 144 -11.64 -5.74 -7.93
C GLY A 144 -11.89 -5.85 -6.43
N ALA A 145 -12.52 -4.82 -5.83
CA ALA A 145 -12.84 -4.82 -4.41
C ALA A 145 -13.85 -5.91 -4.04
N GLU A 146 -14.91 -6.11 -4.86
CA GLU A 146 -15.92 -7.15 -4.69
C GLU A 146 -15.26 -8.55 -4.61
N ARG A 147 -14.37 -8.86 -5.56
CA ARG A 147 -13.69 -10.16 -5.59
C ARG A 147 -12.76 -10.38 -4.40
N VAL A 148 -12.05 -9.34 -3.96
CA VAL A 148 -11.17 -9.43 -2.78
C VAL A 148 -11.97 -9.63 -1.50
N ALA A 149 -13.13 -8.95 -1.36
CA ALA A 149 -14.02 -9.10 -0.22
C ALA A 149 -14.63 -10.51 -0.14
N GLU A 150 -15.14 -11.04 -1.26
CA GLU A 150 -15.67 -12.42 -1.36
C GLU A 150 -14.63 -13.45 -0.91
N VAL A 151 -13.40 -13.33 -1.43
CA VAL A 151 -12.31 -14.25 -1.13
C VAL A 151 -11.87 -14.13 0.33
N ALA A 152 -11.82 -12.93 0.89
CA ALA A 152 -11.50 -12.73 2.30
C ALA A 152 -12.56 -13.33 3.23
N ALA A 153 -13.85 -13.16 2.92
CA ALA A 153 -14.95 -13.76 3.67
C ALA A 153 -14.90 -15.29 3.59
N ARG A 154 -14.70 -15.83 2.39
CA ARG A 154 -14.58 -17.28 2.18
C ARG A 154 -13.37 -17.86 2.92
N PHE A 155 -12.21 -17.20 2.91
CA PHE A 155 -11.06 -17.66 3.68
C PHE A 155 -11.29 -17.64 5.19
N ARG A 156 -12.06 -16.68 5.71
CA ARG A 156 -12.44 -16.68 7.13
C ARG A 156 -13.43 -17.78 7.47
N LEU A 157 -14.38 -18.09 6.58
CA LEU A 157 -15.32 -19.20 6.73
C LEU A 157 -14.61 -20.57 6.61
N ASP A 158 -13.76 -20.75 5.60
CA ASP A 158 -12.97 -21.97 5.37
C ASP A 158 -11.97 -22.24 6.51
N ALA A 159 -11.57 -21.22 7.28
CA ALA A 159 -10.71 -21.38 8.46
C ALA A 159 -11.45 -21.87 9.71
N MET A 160 -12.79 -21.83 9.76
CA MET A 160 -13.56 -22.22 10.96
C MET A 160 -13.41 -23.70 11.33
N PRO A 161 -13.49 -24.67 10.39
CA PRO A 161 -13.24 -26.08 10.69
C PRO A 161 -11.83 -26.30 11.23
N GLY A 162 -10.82 -25.59 10.71
CA GLY A 162 -9.45 -25.66 11.21
C GLY A 162 -9.31 -25.16 12.66
N LYS A 163 -9.95 -24.03 12.99
CA LYS A 163 -10.01 -23.53 14.38
C LYS A 163 -10.74 -24.51 15.31
N GLN A 164 -11.81 -25.15 14.84
CA GLN A 164 -12.54 -26.17 15.61
C GLN A 164 -11.70 -27.45 15.82
N MET A 165 -11.01 -27.92 14.77
CA MET A 165 -10.09 -29.05 14.85
C MET A 165 -8.91 -28.80 15.81
N ALA A 166 -8.40 -27.56 15.87
CA ALA A 166 -7.36 -27.18 16.82
C ALA A 166 -7.85 -27.27 18.28
N ILE A 167 -9.08 -26.84 18.57
CA ILE A 167 -9.68 -26.98 19.92
C ILE A 167 -9.86 -28.46 20.27
N ASP A 168 -10.27 -29.29 19.32
CA ASP A 168 -10.45 -30.72 19.55
C ASP A 168 -9.11 -31.43 19.81
N ALA A 169 -8.05 -31.01 19.12
CA ALA A 169 -6.69 -31.48 19.36
C ALA A 169 -6.18 -31.07 20.75
N ASP A 170 -6.38 -29.80 21.14
CA ASP A 170 -6.01 -29.28 22.46
C ASP A 170 -6.75 -30.03 23.59
N LEU A 171 -8.05 -30.29 23.42
CA LEU A 171 -8.86 -31.05 24.38
C LEU A 171 -8.36 -32.49 24.52
N ARG A 172 -7.99 -33.14 23.41
CA ARG A 172 -7.42 -34.51 23.42
C ARG A 172 -6.01 -34.56 24.03
N ALA A 173 -5.23 -33.49 23.87
CA ALA A 173 -3.90 -33.36 24.45
C ALA A 173 -3.93 -33.00 25.96
N GLY A 174 -5.10 -32.70 26.52
CA GLY A 174 -5.25 -32.29 27.91
C GLY A 174 -4.73 -30.88 28.21
N SER A 175 -4.50 -30.05 27.18
CA SER A 175 -4.04 -28.66 27.34
C SER A 175 -5.18 -27.71 27.75
N ILE A 176 -6.45 -28.11 27.54
CA ILE A 176 -7.66 -27.37 27.90
C ILE A 176 -8.72 -28.29 28.52
N ASP A 177 -9.56 -27.73 29.40
CA ASP A 177 -10.71 -28.43 30.00
C ASP A 177 -11.97 -28.41 29.09
N ALA A 178 -12.91 -29.31 29.33
CA ALA A 178 -14.17 -29.42 28.59
C ALA A 178 -15.00 -28.12 28.62
N ASN A 179 -14.98 -27.40 29.75
CA ASN A 179 -15.68 -26.11 29.85
C ASN A 179 -14.99 -25.03 29.00
N GLN A 180 -13.65 -24.99 29.01
CA GLN A 180 -12.87 -24.05 28.20
C GLN A 180 -13.03 -24.32 26.69
N ALA A 181 -13.08 -25.60 26.29
CA ALA A 181 -13.34 -25.97 24.90
C ALA A 181 -14.73 -25.50 24.44
N ARG A 182 -15.76 -25.61 25.31
CA ARG A 182 -17.12 -25.16 25.01
C ARG A 182 -17.21 -23.64 24.85
N GLU A 183 -16.54 -22.88 25.72
CA GLU A 183 -16.44 -21.42 25.60
C GLU A 183 -15.71 -20.98 24.33
N LYS A 184 -14.57 -21.62 24.00
CA LYS A 184 -13.83 -21.31 22.77
C LYS A 184 -14.64 -21.59 21.50
N ARG A 185 -15.39 -22.70 21.45
CA ARG A 185 -16.30 -23.01 20.33
C ARG A 185 -17.45 -22.00 20.23
N ALA A 186 -18.03 -21.59 21.36
CA ALA A 186 -19.07 -20.56 21.39
C ALA A 186 -18.54 -19.21 20.89
N MET A 187 -17.30 -18.84 21.22
CA MET A 187 -16.64 -17.65 20.67
C MET A 187 -16.46 -17.73 19.15
N ILE A 188 -16.00 -18.86 18.61
CA ILE A 188 -15.84 -19.04 17.15
C ILE A 188 -17.20 -18.96 16.45
N GLN A 189 -18.26 -19.53 17.04
CA GLN A 189 -19.61 -19.47 16.49
C GLN A 189 -20.12 -18.02 16.44
N LYS A 190 -19.87 -17.25 17.49
CA LYS A 190 -20.25 -15.83 17.57
C LYS A 190 -19.43 -14.95 16.62
N GLU A 191 -18.15 -15.28 16.42
CA GLU A 191 -17.30 -14.66 15.40
C GLU A 191 -17.86 -14.93 13.98
N SER A 192 -18.32 -16.15 13.71
CA SER A 192 -18.97 -16.53 12.45
C SER A 192 -20.27 -15.77 12.17
N GLU A 193 -21.17 -15.69 13.16
CA GLU A 193 -22.43 -14.95 13.04
C GLU A 193 -22.20 -13.47 12.75
N LEU A 194 -21.20 -12.85 13.39
CA LEU A 194 -20.87 -11.45 13.15
C LEU A 194 -20.40 -11.20 11.71
N TYR A 195 -19.52 -12.05 11.18
CA TYR A 195 -19.03 -11.91 9.81
C TYR A 195 -20.06 -12.32 8.76
N GLY A 196 -20.97 -13.25 9.09
CA GLY A 196 -22.09 -13.64 8.22
C GLY A 196 -23.21 -12.61 8.13
N ALA A 197 -23.30 -11.65 9.07
CA ALA A 197 -24.25 -10.54 9.02
C ALA A 197 -23.71 -9.29 8.31
N MET A 198 -22.43 -9.31 7.88
CA MET A 198 -21.77 -8.21 7.16
C MET A 198 -21.70 -8.42 5.63
N ASP A 199 -22.15 -9.58 5.14
CA ASP A 199 -22.39 -9.91 3.71
C ASP A 199 -23.82 -9.48 3.32
#